data_AF-A0A1A2DVA1-F1
#
_entry.id   AF-A0A1A2DVA1-F1
#
_cell.length_a   1.000
_cell.length_b   1.000
_cell.length_c   1.000
_cell.angle_alpha   90.00
_cell.angle_beta   90.00
_cell.angle_gamma   90.00
#
_symmetry.space_group_name_H-M   'P 1'
#
loop_
_entity.id
_entity.type
_entity.pdbx_description
1 polymer ?
#
loop_
_entity_poly.entity_id
_entity_poly.type
_entity_poly.pdbx_seq_one_letter_code
_entity_poly.pdbx_strand_id
1 'polypeptide(L)'
;MALEGRLQEALAFEAPYVIDRLVRDRVVATRASAEQLFNEAKKYLVLSAATPDKSFDMSSAMVDEAWHAFVLFTAEYTDFSQRYFGSYVHHAPAGERGGPETTILDGGSQEMASFDDFCRRYEVLFGQPLPRIWYDSDNVTPSTRVINDMAQTLTIAAEDHTVHVVDGTGNTVLSVDEMAIEAVEFIVNMHAFYVRELPGDLTAAEKVGLIQPLIRLGVLRLAP
;
A
#
# COMPACT_ATOMS: atom_id res chain seq x y z
N MET A 1 7.31 24.80 6.79
CA MET A 1 6.02 25.54 6.73
C MET A 1 5.06 24.88 7.70
N ALA A 2 4.32 25.66 8.50
CA ALA A 2 3.28 25.11 9.36
C ALA A 2 2.05 24.72 8.52
N LEU A 3 1.37 23.63 8.90
CA LEU A 3 0.09 23.23 8.30
C LEU A 3 -0.95 24.34 8.53
N GLU A 4 -1.78 24.59 7.51
CA GLU A 4 -2.95 25.46 7.64
C GLU A 4 -3.89 24.91 8.72
N GLY A 5 -4.53 25.78 9.52
CA GLY A 5 -5.34 25.37 10.68
C GLY A 5 -6.39 24.32 10.37
N ARG A 6 -7.10 24.44 9.24
CA ARG A 6 -8.09 23.45 8.78
C ARG A 6 -7.49 22.07 8.49
N LEU A 7 -6.28 22.02 7.94
CA LEU A 7 -5.59 20.75 7.65
C LEU A 7 -5.09 20.09 8.94
N GLN A 8 -4.69 20.89 9.93
CA GLN A 8 -4.37 20.39 11.27
C GLN A 8 -5.62 19.81 11.96
N GLU A 9 -6.78 20.46 11.84
CA GLU A 9 -8.05 19.93 12.37
C GLU A 9 -8.47 18.63 11.68
N ALA A 10 -8.20 18.47 10.38
CA ALA A 10 -8.48 17.24 9.66
C ALA A 10 -7.77 16.03 10.30
N LEU A 11 -6.54 16.21 10.81
CA LEU A 11 -5.80 15.16 11.51
C LEU A 11 -6.47 14.74 12.83
N ALA A 12 -7.18 15.66 13.48
CA ALA A 12 -7.89 15.41 14.73
C ALA A 12 -9.30 14.83 14.52
N PHE A 13 -9.76 14.68 13.27
CA PHE A 13 -11.08 14.12 12.98
C PHE A 13 -11.21 12.67 13.48
N GLU A 14 -12.29 12.41 14.22
CA GLU A 14 -12.62 11.09 14.77
C GLU A 14 -13.70 10.42 13.93
N ALA A 15 -13.46 9.16 13.56
CA ALA A 15 -14.37 8.35 12.78
C ALA A 15 -14.45 6.93 13.36
N PRO A 16 -15.04 6.73 14.56
CA PRO A 16 -15.05 5.43 15.23
C PRO A 16 -15.69 4.32 14.38
N TYR A 17 -16.64 4.67 13.51
CA TYR A 17 -17.27 3.75 12.56
C TYR A 17 -16.31 3.23 11.47
N VAL A 18 -15.30 4.00 11.08
CA VAL A 18 -14.21 3.53 10.20
C VAL A 18 -13.34 2.54 10.95
N ILE A 19 -13.00 2.84 12.21
CA ILE A 19 -12.19 1.97 13.06
C ILE A 19 -12.89 0.62 13.27
N ASP A 20 -14.18 0.64 13.61
CA ASP A 20 -14.99 -0.56 13.81
C ASP A 20 -15.08 -1.39 12.52
N ARG A 21 -15.21 -0.72 11.37
CA ARG A 21 -15.20 -1.37 10.05
C ARG A 21 -13.87 -2.06 9.75
N LEU A 22 -12.74 -1.38 9.94
CA LEU A 22 -11.41 -1.94 9.65
C LEU A 22 -11.12 -3.21 10.47
N VAL A 23 -11.55 -3.25 11.72
CA VAL A 23 -11.42 -4.44 12.57
C VAL A 23 -12.40 -5.53 12.15
N ARG A 24 -13.67 -5.20 11.92
CA ARG A 24 -14.71 -6.16 11.52
C ARG A 24 -14.37 -6.85 10.21
N ASP A 25 -13.90 -6.09 9.23
CA ASP A 25 -13.55 -6.57 7.89
C ASP A 25 -12.15 -7.25 7.88
N ARG A 26 -11.49 -7.33 9.05
CA ARG A 26 -10.18 -7.98 9.28
C ARG A 26 -9.02 -7.36 8.50
N VAL A 27 -9.11 -6.08 8.16
CA VAL A 27 -7.99 -5.30 7.60
C VAL A 27 -6.85 -5.25 8.61
N VAL A 28 -7.19 -5.08 9.90
CA VAL A 28 -6.25 -5.15 11.02
C VAL A 28 -6.88 -5.85 12.22
N ALA A 29 -6.04 -6.44 13.08
CA ALA A 29 -6.51 -7.28 14.18
C ALA A 29 -7.03 -6.50 15.41
N THR A 30 -6.57 -5.26 15.61
CA THR A 30 -6.85 -4.50 16.83
C THR A 30 -7.37 -3.10 16.53
N ARG A 31 -8.15 -2.55 17.47
CA ARG A 31 -8.63 -1.18 17.40
C ARG A 31 -7.49 -0.16 17.32
N ALA A 32 -6.43 -0.35 18.11
CA ALA A 32 -5.26 0.53 18.10
C ALA A 32 -4.55 0.53 16.75
N SER A 33 -4.41 -0.63 16.10
CA SER A 33 -3.89 -0.72 14.74
C SER A 33 -4.79 -0.05 13.72
N ALA A 34 -6.12 -0.14 13.88
CA ALA A 34 -7.08 0.54 13.00
C ALA A 34 -7.02 2.07 13.16
N GLU A 35 -6.85 2.56 14.38
CA GLU A 35 -6.66 3.99 14.67
C GLU A 35 -5.37 4.51 14.06
N GLN A 36 -4.26 3.76 14.20
CA GLN A 36 -2.99 4.08 13.54
C GLN A 36 -3.14 4.13 12.02
N LEU A 37 -3.81 3.14 11.44
CA LEU A 37 -4.00 3.05 10.01
C LEU A 37 -4.87 4.19 9.47
N PHE A 38 -5.98 4.50 10.13
CA PHE A 38 -6.83 5.62 9.74
C PHE A 38 -6.13 6.97 9.90
N ASN A 39 -5.25 7.12 10.91
CA ASN A 39 -4.43 8.32 11.05
C ASN A 39 -3.48 8.51 9.86
N GLU A 40 -2.89 7.44 9.32
CA GLU A 40 -2.06 7.53 8.11
C GLU A 40 -2.87 7.87 6.85
N ALA A 41 -4.11 7.35 6.74
CA ALA A 41 -5.02 7.76 5.66
C ALA A 41 -5.35 9.26 5.72
N LYS A 42 -5.65 9.80 6.91
CA LYS A 42 -5.86 11.26 7.08
C LYS A 42 -4.60 12.07 6.75
N LYS A 43 -3.41 11.60 7.16
CA LYS A 43 -2.14 12.26 6.84
C LYS A 43 -1.88 12.30 5.34
N TYR A 44 -2.21 11.23 4.62
CA TYR A 44 -2.10 11.20 3.17
C TYR A 44 -2.99 12.27 2.51
N LEU A 45 -4.27 12.34 2.88
CA LEU A 45 -5.20 13.35 2.37
C LEU A 45 -4.72 14.78 2.68
N VAL A 46 -4.25 15.01 3.90
CA VAL A 46 -3.67 16.30 4.32
C VAL A 46 -2.39 16.63 3.53
N LEU A 47 -1.51 15.65 3.31
CA LEU A 47 -0.27 15.85 2.56
C LEU A 47 -0.56 16.25 1.12
N SER A 48 -1.49 15.56 0.46
CA SER A 48 -1.89 15.87 -0.91
C SER A 48 -2.53 17.26 -0.99
N ALA A 49 -3.45 17.59 -0.08
CA ALA A 49 -4.06 18.93 -0.04
C ALA A 49 -3.05 20.04 0.29
N ALA A 50 -2.03 19.76 1.12
CA ALA A 50 -0.97 20.70 1.46
C ALA A 50 0.09 20.85 0.36
N THR A 51 0.00 20.10 -0.75
CA THR A 51 1.02 20.07 -1.81
C THR A 51 0.35 20.11 -3.19
N PRO A 52 -0.40 21.18 -3.50
CA PRO A 52 -1.27 21.22 -4.68
C PRO A 52 -0.53 21.15 -6.02
N ASP A 53 0.77 21.48 -6.04
CA ASP A 53 1.65 21.42 -7.20
C ASP A 53 2.07 19.99 -7.59
N LYS A 54 1.89 19.01 -6.69
CA LYS A 54 2.29 17.61 -6.89
C LYS A 54 1.11 16.66 -6.74
N SER A 55 1.15 15.58 -7.50
CA SER A 55 0.29 14.41 -7.31
C SER A 55 1.11 13.25 -6.76
N PHE A 56 0.58 12.53 -5.78
CA PHE A 56 1.25 11.40 -5.13
C PHE A 56 0.41 10.15 -5.30
N ASP A 57 0.98 9.13 -5.91
CA ASP A 57 0.34 7.81 -5.96
C ASP A 57 0.27 7.17 -4.56
N MET A 58 -0.84 6.48 -4.30
CA MET A 58 -1.04 5.66 -3.13
C MET A 58 -0.07 4.48 -3.18
N SER A 59 0.86 4.47 -2.24
CA SER A 59 1.99 3.53 -2.17
C SER A 59 1.83 2.47 -1.08
N SER A 60 0.70 2.46 -0.38
CA SER A 60 0.37 1.49 0.65
C SER A 60 -1.03 0.96 0.45
N ALA A 61 -1.15 -0.33 0.15
CA ALA A 61 -2.44 -1.00 0.04
C ALA A 61 -3.21 -0.92 1.37
N MET A 62 -2.51 -0.95 2.50
CA MET A 62 -3.15 -0.84 3.81
C MET A 62 -3.75 0.54 4.04
N VAL A 63 -3.01 1.61 3.72
CA VAL A 63 -3.53 2.98 3.85
C VAL A 63 -4.67 3.22 2.87
N ASP A 64 -4.58 2.63 1.67
CA ASP A 64 -5.66 2.65 0.68
C ASP A 64 -6.94 2.01 1.21
N GLU A 65 -6.85 0.82 1.84
CA GLU A 65 -7.99 0.14 2.47
C GLU A 65 -8.69 1.02 3.53
N ALA A 66 -7.93 1.77 4.33
CA ALA A 66 -8.52 2.67 5.30
C ALA A 66 -9.18 3.90 4.69
N TRP A 67 -8.60 4.43 3.61
CA TRP A 67 -9.25 5.50 2.86
C TRP A 67 -10.52 4.99 2.16
N HIS A 68 -10.47 3.82 1.52
CA HIS A 68 -11.62 3.16 0.92
C HIS A 68 -12.74 2.92 1.94
N ALA A 69 -12.40 2.38 3.12
CA ALA A 69 -13.35 2.18 4.21
C ALA A 69 -14.02 3.50 4.65
N PHE A 70 -13.28 4.61 4.63
CA PHE A 70 -13.83 5.93 4.98
C PHE A 70 -14.78 6.47 3.90
N VAL A 71 -14.43 6.33 2.62
CA VAL A 71 -15.26 6.76 1.48
C VAL A 71 -16.66 6.15 1.51
N LEU A 72 -16.80 4.93 2.04
CA LEU A 72 -18.10 4.24 2.15
C LEU A 72 -19.07 4.90 3.15
N PHE A 73 -18.57 5.72 4.08
CA PHE A 73 -19.40 6.55 4.96
C PHE A 73 -19.66 7.89 4.27
N THR A 74 -20.46 7.83 3.21
CA THR A 74 -20.52 8.86 2.16
C THR A 74 -20.91 10.23 2.68
N ALA A 75 -21.83 10.33 3.65
CA ALA A 75 -22.23 11.60 4.25
C ALA A 75 -21.07 12.20 5.05
N GLU A 76 -20.49 11.44 5.97
CA GLU A 76 -19.40 11.88 6.83
C GLU A 76 -18.12 12.18 6.04
N TYR A 77 -17.83 11.39 5.02
CA TYR A 77 -16.69 11.61 4.14
C TYR A 77 -16.85 12.86 3.26
N THR A 78 -18.06 13.09 2.76
CA THR A 78 -18.39 14.33 2.02
C THR A 78 -18.22 15.54 2.94
N ASP A 79 -18.78 15.50 4.14
CA ASP A 79 -18.68 16.59 5.12
C ASP A 79 -17.23 16.84 5.53
N PHE A 80 -16.46 15.77 5.79
CA PHE A 80 -15.02 15.86 6.09
C PHE A 80 -14.27 16.56 4.95
N SER A 81 -14.50 16.12 3.71
CA SER A 81 -13.79 16.64 2.55
C SER A 81 -14.13 18.11 2.28
N GLN A 82 -15.41 18.46 2.29
CA GLN A 82 -15.87 19.84 2.12
C GLN A 82 -15.35 20.75 3.24
N ARG A 83 -15.38 20.29 4.48
CA ARG A 83 -14.95 21.08 5.64
C ARG A 83 -13.46 21.38 5.63
N TYR A 84 -12.62 20.38 5.37
CA TYR A 84 -11.17 20.52 5.57
C TYR A 84 -10.39 20.82 4.30
N PHE A 85 -10.87 20.35 3.14
CA PHE A 85 -10.20 20.57 1.86
C PHE A 85 -10.92 21.57 0.97
N GLY A 86 -12.21 21.83 1.22
CA GLY A 86 -13.02 22.79 0.45
C GLY A 86 -13.67 22.20 -0.81
N SER A 87 -13.50 20.90 -1.03
CA SER A 87 -14.11 20.15 -2.12
C SER A 87 -14.17 18.66 -1.75
N TYR A 88 -14.97 17.88 -2.48
CA TYR A 88 -14.94 16.43 -2.35
C TYR A 88 -13.61 15.89 -2.86
N VAL A 89 -12.94 15.04 -2.06
CA VAL A 89 -11.68 14.41 -2.46
C VAL A 89 -11.99 13.06 -3.10
N HIS A 90 -11.77 12.96 -4.41
CA HIS A 90 -12.06 11.74 -5.15
C HIS A 90 -11.02 10.66 -4.87
N HIS A 91 -11.48 9.45 -4.58
CA HIS A 91 -10.67 8.23 -4.57
C HIS A 91 -10.71 7.62 -5.96
N ALA A 92 -9.54 7.30 -6.53
CA ALA A 92 -9.39 6.61 -7.80
C ALA A 92 -8.67 5.27 -7.59
N PRO A 93 -9.14 4.16 -8.20
CA PRO A 93 -8.47 2.87 -8.09
C PRO A 93 -7.02 2.92 -8.55
N ALA A 94 -6.16 2.14 -7.89
CA ALA A 94 -4.77 1.96 -8.29
C ALA A 94 -4.69 1.47 -9.76
N GLY A 95 -3.93 2.19 -10.59
CA GLY A 95 -3.71 1.88 -12.01
C GLY A 95 -4.33 2.86 -13.01
N GLU A 96 -5.25 3.74 -12.59
CA GLU A 96 -5.86 4.74 -13.50
C GLU A 96 -5.40 6.19 -13.23
N ARG A 97 -4.91 6.49 -12.02
CA ARG A 97 -4.15 7.69 -11.55
C ARG A 97 -4.29 7.69 -10.02
N GLY A 98 -3.32 7.17 -9.29
CA GLY A 98 -3.52 6.64 -7.94
C GLY A 98 -3.48 7.66 -6.81
N GLY A 99 -4.07 8.84 -6.94
CA GLY A 99 -4.05 9.84 -5.85
C GLY A 99 -5.38 10.59 -5.67
N PRO A 100 -5.53 11.32 -4.54
CA PRO A 100 -6.71 12.13 -4.29
C PRO A 100 -6.81 13.25 -5.31
N GLU A 101 -7.80 13.15 -6.19
CA GLU A 101 -8.06 14.17 -7.19
C GLU A 101 -8.96 15.24 -6.56
N THR A 102 -8.36 16.35 -6.16
CA THR A 102 -9.11 17.56 -5.80
C THR A 102 -9.33 18.38 -7.06
N THR A 103 -10.59 18.61 -7.43
CA THR A 103 -10.96 19.58 -8.47
C THR A 103 -10.59 21.00 -8.03
N ILE A 104 -9.32 21.37 -8.16
CA ILE A 104 -8.90 22.77 -8.08
C ILE A 104 -9.20 23.36 -9.46
N LEU A 105 -10.02 24.41 -9.50
CA LEU A 105 -10.53 25.07 -10.70
C LEU A 105 -9.45 25.86 -11.49
N ASP A 106 -8.18 25.49 -11.39
CA ASP A 106 -7.09 26.05 -12.19
C ASP A 106 -6.37 24.92 -12.92
N GLY A 107 -6.44 24.92 -14.25
CA GLY A 107 -5.94 23.88 -15.15
C GLY A 107 -4.41 23.75 -15.22
N GLY A 108 -3.73 23.78 -14.08
CA GLY A 108 -2.32 23.42 -13.96
C GLY A 108 -2.16 21.90 -13.97
N SER A 109 -1.28 21.38 -14.83
CA SER A 109 -0.87 19.98 -14.77
C SER A 109 -0.09 19.75 -13.47
N GLN A 110 -0.61 18.90 -12.57
CA GLN A 110 0.15 18.45 -11.40
C GLN A 110 1.35 17.61 -11.86
N GLU A 111 2.52 17.86 -11.29
CA GLU A 111 3.69 17.01 -11.52
C GLU A 111 3.51 15.68 -10.76
N MET A 112 3.67 14.55 -11.45
CA MET A 112 3.67 13.24 -10.78
C MET A 112 4.93 13.11 -9.92
N ALA A 113 4.75 13.01 -8.61
CA ALA A 113 5.84 12.97 -7.65
C ALA A 113 6.34 11.54 -7.45
N SER A 114 7.66 11.40 -7.23
CA SER A 114 8.26 10.11 -6.87
C SER A 114 7.90 9.70 -5.43
N PHE A 115 8.09 8.42 -5.10
CA PHE A 115 7.95 7.95 -3.72
C PHE A 115 8.95 8.64 -2.77
N ASP A 116 10.14 9.00 -3.25
CA ASP A 116 11.12 9.77 -2.47
C ASP A 116 10.62 11.20 -2.18
N ASP A 117 9.92 11.82 -3.12
CA ASP A 117 9.26 13.10 -2.89
C ASP A 117 8.16 12.99 -1.83
N PHE A 118 7.37 11.91 -1.88
CA PHE A 118 6.37 11.62 -0.87
C PHE A 118 6.99 11.49 0.53
N CYS A 119 8.05 10.68 0.66
CA CYS A 119 8.79 10.50 1.92
C CYS A 119 9.30 11.84 2.48
N ARG A 120 10.00 12.63 1.65
CA ARG A 120 10.51 13.95 2.05
C ARG A 120 9.38 14.88 2.48
N ARG A 121 8.27 14.89 1.74
CA ARG A 121 7.14 15.77 2.03
C ARG A 121 6.44 15.38 3.32
N TYR A 122 6.26 14.08 3.57
CA TYR A 122 5.70 13.54 4.80
C TYR A 122 6.53 13.96 6.01
N GLU A 123 7.85 13.80 5.94
CA GLU A 123 8.75 14.18 7.04
C GLU A 123 8.70 15.69 7.33
N VAL A 124 8.67 16.52 6.29
CA VAL A 124 8.54 17.97 6.44
C VAL A 124 7.21 18.37 7.11
N LEU A 125 6.11 17.67 6.83
CA LEU A 125 4.78 18.00 7.36
C LEU A 125 4.55 17.46 8.77
N PHE A 126 5.00 16.24 9.04
CA PHE A 126 4.65 15.52 10.27
C PHE A 126 5.82 15.34 11.23
N GLY A 127 7.03 15.78 10.85
CA GLY A 127 8.22 15.79 11.72
C GLY A 127 8.78 14.40 12.03
N GLN A 128 8.42 13.39 11.24
CA GLN A 128 8.86 12.01 11.41
C GLN A 128 8.91 11.28 10.05
N PRO A 129 9.78 10.27 9.88
CA PRO A 129 9.79 9.44 8.67
C PRO A 129 8.51 8.60 8.55
N LEU A 130 8.28 8.02 7.37
CA LEU A 130 7.14 7.14 7.13
C LEU A 130 7.18 5.92 8.08
N PRO A 131 6.07 5.61 8.78
CA PRO A 131 5.97 4.37 9.53
C PRO A 131 5.88 3.15 8.61
N ARG A 132 6.20 1.96 9.16
CA ARG A 132 6.26 0.68 8.42
C ARG A 132 4.99 0.32 7.63
N ILE A 133 3.84 0.87 8.02
CA ILE A 133 2.55 0.64 7.34
C ILE A 133 2.54 1.15 5.89
N TRP A 134 3.46 2.07 5.56
CA TRP A 134 3.64 2.59 4.21
C TRP A 134 4.43 1.67 3.27
N TYR A 135 5.03 0.60 3.79
CA TYR A 135 5.82 -0.33 3.01
C TYR A 135 5.07 -1.65 2.89
N ASP A 136 4.45 -1.93 1.75
CA ASP A 136 3.61 -3.12 1.55
C ASP A 136 4.33 -4.43 1.91
N SER A 137 5.63 -4.55 1.62
CA SER A 137 6.44 -5.71 1.99
C SER A 137 6.49 -5.97 3.51
N ASP A 138 6.28 -4.95 4.35
CA ASP A 138 6.27 -5.08 5.82
C ASP A 138 4.90 -5.50 6.37
N ASN A 139 3.84 -5.49 5.55
CA ASN A 139 2.46 -5.72 5.98
C ASN A 139 1.86 -7.01 5.41
N VAL A 140 2.71 -7.92 4.95
CA VAL A 140 2.32 -9.22 4.39
C VAL A 140 1.91 -10.16 5.51
N THR A 141 0.76 -10.80 5.35
CA THR A 141 0.24 -11.85 6.22
C THR A 141 -0.10 -13.09 5.39
N PRO A 142 -0.32 -14.27 6.01
CA PRO A 142 -0.83 -15.43 5.30
C PRO A 142 -2.17 -15.18 4.58
N SER A 143 -2.93 -14.17 5.01
CA SER A 143 -4.20 -13.80 4.38
C SER A 143 -4.09 -12.74 3.30
N THR A 144 -2.91 -12.19 3.08
CA THR A 144 -2.65 -11.22 2.01
C THR A 144 -2.79 -11.91 0.66
N ARG A 145 -3.57 -11.30 -0.23
CA ARG A 145 -3.63 -11.67 -1.65
C ARG A 145 -2.58 -10.87 -2.40
N VAL A 146 -1.83 -11.53 -3.27
CA VAL A 146 -0.81 -10.90 -4.10
C VAL A 146 -1.11 -11.14 -5.58
N ILE A 147 -0.64 -10.22 -6.41
CA ILE A 147 -0.66 -10.31 -7.87
C ILE A 147 0.78 -10.38 -8.35
N ASN A 148 1.06 -11.33 -9.24
CA ASN A 148 2.33 -11.51 -9.93
C ASN A 148 2.20 -11.01 -11.37
N ASP A 149 2.63 -9.78 -11.61
CA ASP A 149 2.63 -9.17 -12.94
C ASP A 149 3.72 -9.78 -13.84
N MET A 150 4.68 -10.53 -13.27
CA MET A 150 5.76 -11.23 -13.97
C MET A 150 5.51 -12.73 -14.15
N ALA A 151 4.35 -13.26 -13.75
CA ALA A 151 4.06 -14.68 -13.88
C ALA A 151 4.22 -15.14 -15.34
N GLN A 152 4.77 -16.35 -15.51
CA GLN A 152 5.14 -16.97 -16.79
C GLN A 152 6.29 -16.29 -17.55
N THR A 153 6.84 -15.17 -17.03
CA THR A 153 8.06 -14.53 -17.57
C THR A 153 9.31 -14.84 -16.74
N LEU A 154 9.11 -15.35 -15.53
CA LEU A 154 10.17 -15.79 -14.63
C LEU A 154 10.56 -17.24 -14.92
N THR A 155 11.84 -17.55 -14.75
CA THR A 155 12.38 -18.91 -14.86
C THR A 155 13.08 -19.32 -13.56
N ILE A 156 13.34 -20.61 -13.42
CA ILE A 156 13.98 -21.19 -12.25
C ILE A 156 15.30 -21.83 -12.67
N ALA A 157 16.36 -21.55 -11.93
CA ALA A 157 17.63 -22.26 -12.01
C ALA A 157 17.96 -22.84 -10.62
N ALA A 158 18.47 -24.07 -10.55
CA ALA A 158 18.81 -24.72 -9.29
C ALA A 158 20.29 -25.13 -9.31
N GLU A 159 21.05 -24.68 -8.31
CA GLU A 159 22.47 -24.97 -8.12
C GLU A 159 22.78 -25.07 -6.62
N ASP A 160 23.58 -26.05 -6.20
CA ASP A 160 24.10 -26.20 -4.82
C ASP A 160 23.06 -25.95 -3.70
N HIS A 161 21.98 -26.74 -3.67
CA HIS A 161 20.88 -26.63 -2.70
C HIS A 161 20.17 -25.27 -2.67
N THR A 162 20.37 -24.45 -3.70
CA THR A 162 19.77 -23.13 -3.85
C THR A 162 18.94 -23.07 -5.13
N VAL A 163 17.75 -22.48 -5.03
CA VAL A 163 16.84 -22.22 -6.13
C VAL A 163 16.82 -20.72 -6.40
N HIS A 164 17.10 -20.37 -7.64
CA HIS A 164 17.15 -19.01 -8.16
C HIS A 164 15.95 -18.71 -9.03
N VAL A 165 15.24 -17.63 -8.74
CA VAL A 165 14.25 -17.02 -9.63
C VAL A 165 14.98 -16.04 -10.53
N VAL A 166 14.81 -16.19 -11.84
CA VAL A 166 15.50 -15.39 -12.87
C VAL A 166 14.48 -14.69 -13.74
N ASP A 167 14.66 -13.40 -13.99
CA ASP A 167 13.78 -12.62 -14.88
C ASP A 167 14.06 -12.87 -16.37
N GLY A 168 13.23 -12.31 -17.24
CA GLY A 168 13.38 -12.43 -18.69
C GLY A 168 14.66 -11.79 -19.26
N THR A 169 15.43 -11.05 -18.46
CA THR A 169 16.73 -10.49 -18.84
C THR A 169 17.92 -11.35 -18.40
N GLY A 170 17.67 -12.42 -17.63
CA GLY A 170 18.69 -13.31 -17.10
C GLY A 170 19.25 -12.89 -15.73
N ASN A 171 18.66 -11.88 -15.08
CA ASN A 171 19.09 -11.44 -13.76
C ASN A 171 18.40 -12.26 -12.67
N THR A 172 19.14 -12.63 -11.62
CA THR A 172 18.59 -13.28 -10.44
C THR A 172 17.79 -12.28 -9.62
N VAL A 173 16.50 -12.57 -9.45
CA VAL A 173 15.52 -11.80 -8.66
C VAL A 173 15.55 -12.23 -7.20
N LEU A 174 15.57 -13.55 -6.96
CA LEU A 174 15.49 -14.13 -5.63
C LEU A 174 16.31 -15.42 -5.59
N SER A 175 17.02 -15.65 -4.50
CA SER A 175 17.69 -16.93 -4.22
C SER A 175 17.17 -17.46 -2.89
N VAL A 176 16.74 -18.71 -2.86
CA VAL A 176 16.22 -19.38 -1.68
C VAL A 176 16.75 -20.80 -1.57
N ASP A 177 16.68 -21.36 -0.37
CA ASP A 177 17.01 -22.77 -0.14
C ASP A 177 16.09 -23.70 -0.96
N GLU A 178 16.60 -24.84 -1.41
CA GLU A 178 15.87 -25.84 -2.19
C GLU A 178 14.58 -26.33 -1.52
N MET A 179 14.48 -26.24 -0.19
CA MET A 179 13.26 -26.56 0.54
C MET A 179 12.04 -25.74 0.08
N ALA A 180 12.25 -24.56 -0.51
CA ALA A 180 11.18 -23.70 -1.01
C ALA A 180 10.84 -23.94 -2.50
N ILE A 181 11.40 -24.96 -3.16
CA ILE A 181 11.27 -25.16 -4.61
C ILE A 181 9.81 -25.23 -5.08
N GLU A 182 8.95 -25.99 -4.40
CA GLU A 182 7.53 -26.10 -4.76
C GLU A 182 6.83 -24.74 -4.70
N ALA A 183 7.14 -23.93 -3.68
CA ALA A 183 6.57 -22.60 -3.53
C ALA A 183 7.07 -21.64 -4.63
N VAL A 184 8.35 -21.73 -4.99
CA VAL A 184 8.92 -20.93 -6.09
C VAL A 184 8.31 -21.32 -7.44
N GLU A 185 8.21 -22.61 -7.74
CA GLU A 185 7.54 -23.14 -8.94
C GLU A 185 6.08 -22.67 -9.03
N PHE A 186 5.38 -22.65 -7.91
CA PHE A 186 4.03 -22.10 -7.85
C PHE A 186 4.02 -20.60 -8.16
N ILE A 187 4.89 -19.80 -7.52
CA ILE A 187 4.93 -18.35 -7.70
C ILE A 187 5.19 -17.97 -9.17
N VAL A 188 6.19 -18.59 -9.82
CA VAL A 188 6.56 -18.21 -11.20
C VAL A 188 5.44 -18.48 -12.21
N ASN A 189 4.50 -19.38 -11.90
CA ASN A 189 3.41 -19.77 -12.81
C ASN A 189 2.07 -19.09 -12.50
N MET A 190 1.88 -18.58 -11.27
CA MET A 190 0.58 -18.12 -10.78
C MET A 190 0.46 -16.60 -10.80
N HIS A 191 -0.52 -16.07 -11.53
CA HIS A 191 -0.77 -14.63 -11.65
C HIS A 191 -1.33 -13.98 -10.38
N ALA A 192 -2.08 -14.73 -9.56
CA ALA A 192 -2.59 -14.22 -8.29
C ALA A 192 -2.87 -15.37 -7.32
N PHE A 193 -2.59 -15.16 -6.05
CA PHE A 193 -2.76 -16.17 -5.00
C PHE A 193 -2.77 -15.51 -3.62
N TYR A 194 -3.26 -16.23 -2.61
CA TYR A 194 -3.06 -15.88 -1.21
C TYR A 194 -1.74 -16.45 -0.69
N VAL A 195 -1.04 -15.74 0.19
CA VAL A 195 0.24 -16.22 0.75
C VAL A 195 0.11 -17.58 1.44
N ARG A 196 -1.02 -17.85 2.11
CA ARG A 196 -1.30 -19.17 2.73
C ARG A 196 -1.36 -20.34 1.73
N GLU A 197 -1.61 -20.07 0.45
CA GLU A 197 -1.76 -21.07 -0.62
C GLU A 197 -0.42 -21.56 -1.16
N LEU A 198 0.71 -20.93 -0.80
CA LEU A 198 2.03 -21.41 -1.20
C LEU A 198 2.21 -22.88 -0.80
N PRO A 199 2.56 -23.79 -1.74
CA PRO A 199 2.79 -25.19 -1.46
C PRO A 199 4.14 -25.40 -0.75
N GLY A 200 4.52 -26.67 -0.54
CA GLY A 200 5.65 -27.06 0.29
C GLY A 200 5.34 -27.06 1.79
N ASP A 201 6.16 -27.76 2.56
CA ASP A 201 6.07 -27.85 4.03
C ASP A 201 6.63 -26.60 4.72
N LEU A 202 6.24 -25.41 4.22
CA LEU A 202 6.66 -24.13 4.74
C LEU A 202 5.72 -23.67 5.85
N THR A 203 6.29 -23.19 6.95
CA THR A 203 5.54 -22.50 8.01
C THR A 203 4.94 -21.18 7.49
N ALA A 204 3.95 -20.65 8.21
CA ALA A 204 3.35 -19.36 7.86
C ALA A 204 4.39 -18.21 7.83
N ALA A 205 5.41 -18.27 8.69
CA ALA A 205 6.47 -17.27 8.74
C ALA A 205 7.40 -17.38 7.52
N GLU A 206 7.75 -18.59 7.08
CA GLU A 206 8.57 -18.80 5.88
C GLU A 206 7.83 -18.40 4.60
N LYS A 207 6.52 -18.72 4.51
CA LYS A 207 5.67 -18.26 3.40
C LYS A 207 5.64 -16.74 3.29
N VAL A 208 5.49 -16.03 4.42
CA VAL A 208 5.58 -14.56 4.45
C VAL A 208 6.98 -14.11 4.04
N GLY A 209 8.04 -14.68 4.64
CA GLY A 209 9.43 -14.32 4.36
C GLY A 209 9.83 -14.50 2.89
N LEU A 210 9.23 -15.45 2.17
CA LEU A 210 9.41 -15.65 0.74
C LEU A 210 8.80 -14.53 -0.11
N ILE A 211 7.66 -13.98 0.33
CA ILE A 211 6.85 -13.02 -0.42
C ILE A 211 7.32 -11.57 -0.21
N GLN A 212 7.78 -11.22 1.00
CA GLN A 212 8.27 -9.87 1.30
C GLN A 212 9.36 -9.34 0.34
N PRO A 213 10.43 -10.10 0.01
CA PRO A 213 11.45 -9.61 -0.93
C PRO A 213 10.89 -9.44 -2.34
N LEU A 214 10.01 -10.32 -2.80
CA LEU A 214 9.40 -10.22 -4.11
C LEU A 214 8.50 -8.98 -4.25
N ILE A 215 7.82 -8.57 -3.17
CA ILE A 215 7.09 -7.29 -3.15
C ILE A 215 8.04 -6.11 -3.18
N ARG A 216 9.12 -6.15 -2.38
CA ARG A 216 10.13 -5.08 -2.34
C ARG A 216 10.80 -4.85 -3.69
N LEU A 217 10.95 -5.91 -4.48
CA LEU A 217 11.54 -5.88 -5.81
C LEU A 217 10.52 -5.58 -6.93
N GLY A 218 9.23 -5.40 -6.59
CA GLY A 218 8.18 -5.09 -7.56
C GLY A 218 7.75 -6.27 -8.44
N VAL A 219 8.15 -7.50 -8.09
CA VAL A 219 7.74 -8.73 -8.80
C VAL A 219 6.31 -9.10 -8.42
N LEU A 220 6.00 -8.95 -7.14
CA LEU A 220 4.65 -9.09 -6.60
C LEU A 220 4.16 -7.73 -6.11
N ARG A 221 2.85 -7.55 -6.14
CA ARG A 221 2.18 -6.44 -5.43
C ARG A 221 1.01 -6.96 -4.63
N LEU A 222 0.61 -6.22 -3.61
CA LEU A 222 -0.62 -6.52 -2.88
C LEU A 222 -1.80 -6.32 -3.83
N ALA A 223 -2.74 -7.26 -3.78
CA ALA A 223 -4.04 -7.03 -4.40
C ALA A 223 -4.84 -6.06 -3.52
N PRO A 224 -5.60 -5.13 -4.14
CA PRO A 224 -6.71 -4.48 -3.45
C PRO A 224 -7.82 -5.48 -3.12
#